data_AF-D5ELC2-F1
#
_entry.id   AF-D5ELC2-F1
#
_cell.length_a   1.000
_cell.length_b   1.000
_cell.length_c   1.000
_cell.angle_alpha   90.00
_cell.angle_beta   90.00
_cell.angle_gamma   90.00
#
_symmetry.space_group_name_H-M   'P 1'
#
loop_
_entity.id
_entity.type
_entity.pdbx_description
1 polymer ?
#
loop_
_entity_poly.entity_id
_entity_poly.type
_entity_poly.pdbx_seq_one_letter_code
_entity_poly.pdbx_strand_id
1 'polypeptide(L)'
;MNIRHLLTLATLTVATSVLNAVDEDILLRGILNLGNRQAFSISNAAGTESAWLKLGQSFKGYELKSYDAESETLLIVFDGRELELSMEAVVDADANASAEDRLAEATRMMELMNFEKMMDDALAGQMKAMSQMMRKQMGSSASEEDLAFREKAMREMFSEIDWKPIKEGMIEVYAEVYSQAELKGMSDFYTSPVGQATLEKMPEVQQKTMEVMMPALMQATQNMQQKLVQYQREKQAKEATAE
;
A
#
# COMPACT_ATOMS: atom_id res chain seq x y z
N MET A 1 -52.94 -14.51 38.98
CA MET A 1 -52.49 -14.78 37.60
C MET A 1 -51.00 -14.50 37.55
N ASN A 2 -50.20 -15.55 37.45
CA ASN A 2 -48.73 -15.53 37.53
C ASN A 2 -48.14 -15.18 36.17
N ILE A 3 -47.26 -14.17 36.10
CA ILE A 3 -46.23 -14.11 35.05
C ILE A 3 -44.93 -13.65 35.72
N ARG A 4 -44.05 -14.64 35.96
CA ARG A 4 -42.64 -14.45 36.30
C ARG A 4 -41.92 -14.05 35.01
N HIS A 5 -41.43 -12.82 34.92
CA HIS A 5 -40.45 -12.47 33.90
C HIS A 5 -39.06 -12.73 34.45
N LEU A 6 -38.40 -13.76 33.92
CA LEU A 6 -36.96 -13.98 34.07
C LEU A 6 -36.24 -12.79 33.42
N LEU A 7 -35.55 -11.99 34.24
CA LEU A 7 -34.46 -11.13 33.78
C LEU A 7 -33.22 -12.01 33.66
N THR A 8 -32.88 -12.42 32.44
CA THR A 8 -31.57 -12.95 32.09
C THR A 8 -30.56 -11.83 32.26
N LEU A 9 -29.88 -11.85 33.41
CA LEU A 9 -28.74 -11.01 33.72
C LEU A 9 -27.57 -11.48 32.85
N ALA A 10 -27.32 -10.80 31.73
CA ALA A 10 -26.08 -10.95 31.00
C ALA A 10 -24.97 -10.37 31.88
N THR A 11 -24.18 -11.24 32.50
CA THR A 11 -22.95 -10.84 33.18
C THR A 11 -22.01 -10.29 32.13
N LEU A 12 -21.94 -8.97 32.06
CA LEU A 12 -20.88 -8.25 31.38
C LEU A 12 -19.60 -8.53 32.18
N THR A 13 -18.85 -9.55 31.75
CA THR A 13 -17.50 -9.77 32.24
C THR A 13 -16.65 -8.64 31.68
N VAL A 14 -16.53 -7.55 32.44
CA VAL A 14 -15.44 -6.60 32.22
C VAL A 14 -14.18 -7.38 32.53
N ALA A 15 -13.47 -7.83 31.48
CA ALA A 15 -12.14 -8.35 31.63
C ALA A 15 -11.30 -7.21 32.21
N THR A 16 -11.07 -7.25 33.52
CA THR A 16 -10.09 -6.39 34.17
C THR A 16 -8.75 -6.73 33.56
N SER A 17 -8.28 -5.87 32.64
CA SER A 17 -6.92 -5.87 32.13
C SER A 17 -5.97 -5.83 33.32
N VAL A 18 -5.38 -6.97 33.65
CA VAL A 18 -4.34 -7.07 34.67
C VAL A 18 -3.12 -6.35 34.11
N LEU A 19 -2.89 -5.16 34.66
CA LEU A 19 -1.66 -4.40 34.56
C LEU A 19 -0.45 -5.33 34.76
N ASN A 20 0.33 -5.56 33.71
CA ASN A 20 1.75 -5.90 33.81
C ASN A 20 2.44 -5.62 32.47
N ALA A 21 3.05 -4.44 32.42
CA ALA A 21 4.12 -3.98 31.54
C ALA A 21 4.61 -4.99 30.50
N VAL A 22 4.11 -4.83 29.28
CA VAL A 22 4.94 -5.02 28.09
C VAL A 22 5.04 -3.61 27.49
N ASP A 23 6.25 -3.05 27.43
CA ASP A 23 6.52 -1.62 27.20
C ASP A 23 6.07 -1.09 25.80
N GLU A 24 5.46 -1.94 24.98
CA GLU A 24 4.78 -1.58 23.75
C GLU A 24 3.43 -2.31 23.73
N ASP A 25 2.32 -1.61 24.01
CA ASP A 25 0.99 -2.20 23.80
C ASP A 25 0.86 -2.50 22.30
N ILE A 26 0.87 -3.78 21.92
CA ILE A 26 0.67 -4.21 20.55
C ILE A 26 -0.83 -4.25 20.27
N LEU A 27 -1.24 -3.67 19.16
CA LEU A 27 -2.63 -3.56 18.75
C LEU A 27 -2.83 -4.25 17.42
N LEU A 28 -3.94 -4.98 17.28
CA LEU A 28 -4.45 -5.43 15.99
C LEU A 28 -5.09 -4.22 15.30
N ARG A 29 -4.52 -3.82 14.17
CA ARG A 29 -4.94 -2.61 13.46
C ARG A 29 -5.77 -2.87 12.21
N GLY A 30 -5.61 -4.03 11.60
CA GLY A 30 -6.31 -4.36 10.37
C GLY A 30 -6.27 -5.85 10.06
N ILE A 31 -7.23 -6.29 9.26
CA ILE A 31 -7.33 -7.66 8.77
C ILE A 31 -7.57 -7.58 7.27
N LEU A 32 -6.65 -8.14 6.51
CA LEU A 32 -6.66 -8.12 5.05
C LEU A 32 -7.05 -9.46 4.48
N ASN A 33 -8.19 -9.46 3.80
CA ASN A 33 -8.77 -10.65 3.17
C ASN A 33 -8.59 -10.61 1.65
N LEU A 34 -7.52 -11.23 1.15
CA LEU A 34 -7.24 -11.40 -0.28
C LEU A 34 -7.70 -12.78 -0.76
N GLY A 35 -9.01 -13.02 -0.73
CA GLY A 35 -9.66 -14.26 -1.17
C GLY A 35 -9.22 -15.48 -0.35
N ASN A 36 -8.20 -16.20 -0.81
CA ASN A 36 -7.64 -17.37 -0.11
C ASN A 36 -6.46 -17.02 0.82
N ARG A 37 -6.09 -15.75 0.92
CA ARG A 37 -5.00 -15.27 1.77
C ARG A 37 -5.55 -14.27 2.77
N GLN A 38 -5.29 -14.53 4.04
CA GLN A 38 -5.56 -13.59 5.12
C GLN A 38 -4.23 -13.07 5.68
N ALA A 39 -4.16 -11.78 5.95
CA ALA A 39 -3.07 -11.15 6.67
C ALA A 39 -3.64 -10.26 7.78
N PHE A 40 -2.87 -10.03 8.81
CA PHE A 40 -3.24 -9.23 9.97
C PHE A 40 -2.19 -8.16 10.15
N SER A 41 -2.61 -6.92 10.34
CA SER A 41 -1.69 -5.87 10.72
C SER A 41 -1.64 -5.71 12.22
N ILE A 42 -0.43 -5.77 12.75
CA ILE A 42 -0.15 -5.45 14.14
C ILE A 42 0.81 -4.29 14.22
N SER A 43 0.59 -3.39 15.18
CA SER A 43 1.45 -2.24 15.43
C SER A 43 1.67 -2.01 16.91
N ASN A 44 2.67 -1.20 17.25
CA ASN A 44 2.73 -0.60 18.59
C ASN A 44 1.57 0.40 18.81
N ALA A 45 1.35 0.79 20.06
CA ALA A 45 0.29 1.73 20.45
C ALA A 45 0.34 3.06 19.69
N ALA A 46 1.56 3.55 19.42
CA ALA A 46 1.81 4.80 18.73
C ALA A 46 1.60 4.72 17.20
N GLY A 47 1.45 3.51 16.64
CA GLY A 47 1.33 3.28 15.20
C GLY A 47 2.61 3.57 14.40
N THR A 48 3.73 3.88 15.05
CA THR A 48 4.99 4.23 14.37
C THR A 48 5.71 3.02 13.79
N GLU A 49 5.35 1.82 14.25
CA GLU A 49 5.91 0.56 13.79
C GLU A 49 4.77 -0.43 13.61
N SER A 50 4.62 -0.96 12.39
CA SER A 50 3.59 -1.92 12.03
C SER A 50 4.12 -3.00 11.08
N ALA A 51 3.43 -4.13 11.04
CA ALA A 51 3.72 -5.21 10.10
C ALA A 51 2.46 -5.99 9.73
N TRP A 52 2.33 -6.29 8.43
CA TRP A 52 1.36 -7.25 7.90
C TRP A 52 1.92 -8.67 7.98
N LEU A 53 1.23 -9.54 8.72
CA LEU A 53 1.68 -10.89 9.03
C LEU A 53 0.60 -11.92 8.74
N LYS A 54 1.03 -13.14 8.42
CA LYS A 54 0.18 -14.33 8.38
C LYS A 54 0.27 -15.08 9.70
N LEU A 55 -0.69 -15.98 9.93
CA LEU A 55 -0.58 -16.97 11.01
C LEU A 55 0.74 -17.75 10.87
N GLY A 56 1.43 -17.94 11.98
CA GLY A 56 2.76 -18.54 12.10
C GLY A 56 3.93 -17.57 11.88
N GLN A 57 3.67 -16.28 11.62
CA GLN A 57 4.72 -15.25 11.52
C GLN A 57 4.81 -14.42 12.81
N SER A 58 5.97 -13.80 13.03
CA SER A 58 6.24 -13.01 14.23
C SER A 58 6.71 -11.59 13.92
N PHE A 59 6.37 -10.65 14.80
CA PHE A 59 6.88 -9.29 14.81
C PHE A 59 7.33 -8.93 16.22
N LYS A 60 8.57 -8.47 16.39
CA LYS A 60 9.16 -8.14 17.70
C LYS A 60 8.98 -9.22 18.79
N GLY A 61 8.94 -10.50 18.38
CA GLY A 61 8.74 -11.64 19.30
C GLY A 61 7.28 -12.05 19.53
N TYR A 62 6.31 -11.29 19.02
CA TYR A 62 4.89 -11.64 19.03
C TYR A 62 4.55 -12.50 17.83
N GLU A 63 4.27 -13.79 18.04
CA GLU A 63 3.86 -14.74 17.00
C GLU A 63 2.34 -14.78 16.86
N LEU A 64 1.83 -14.71 15.62
CA LEU A 64 0.40 -14.87 15.34
C LEU A 64 0.03 -16.35 15.29
N LYS A 65 -0.82 -16.81 16.21
CA LYS A 65 -1.08 -18.24 16.37
C LYS A 65 -2.41 -18.67 15.76
N SER A 66 -3.48 -17.91 15.98
CA SER A 66 -4.79 -18.19 15.38
C SER A 66 -5.67 -16.96 15.36
N TYR A 67 -6.67 -16.94 14.49
CA TYR A 67 -7.69 -15.90 14.42
C TYR A 67 -9.07 -16.53 14.50
N ASP A 68 -9.93 -15.98 15.36
CA ASP A 68 -11.34 -16.30 15.44
C ASP A 68 -12.14 -15.23 14.71
N ALA A 69 -12.81 -15.61 13.63
CA ALA A 69 -13.59 -14.71 12.80
C ALA A 69 -14.96 -14.35 13.40
N GLU A 70 -15.48 -15.13 14.36
CA GLU A 70 -16.75 -14.83 15.02
C GLU A 70 -16.58 -13.77 16.12
N SER A 71 -15.46 -13.85 16.84
CA SER A 71 -15.10 -12.90 17.90
C SER A 71 -14.12 -11.81 17.45
N GLU A 72 -13.72 -11.80 16.18
CA GLU A 72 -12.73 -10.89 15.58
C GLU A 72 -11.45 -10.73 16.43
N THR A 73 -11.00 -11.85 17.00
CA THR A 73 -9.91 -11.88 17.97
C THR A 73 -8.72 -12.65 17.42
N LEU A 74 -7.56 -12.02 17.44
CA LEU A 74 -6.28 -12.59 17.05
C LEU A 74 -5.51 -13.05 18.29
N LEU A 75 -5.23 -14.34 18.36
CA LEU A 75 -4.40 -14.93 19.40
C LEU A 75 -2.93 -14.79 19.00
N ILE A 76 -2.15 -14.13 19.83
CA ILE A 76 -0.70 -13.97 19.70
C ILE A 76 0.05 -14.63 20.86
N VAL A 77 1.31 -15.00 20.63
CA VAL A 77 2.20 -15.56 21.66
C VAL A 77 3.43 -14.69 21.83
N PHE A 78 3.72 -14.28 23.06
CA PHE A 78 4.94 -13.55 23.42
C PHE A 78 5.56 -14.12 24.70
N ASP A 79 6.83 -14.51 24.64
CA ASP A 79 7.54 -15.16 25.75
C ASP A 79 6.76 -16.33 26.38
N GLY A 80 6.09 -17.14 25.54
CA GLY A 80 5.29 -18.29 25.98
C GLY A 80 3.94 -17.94 26.63
N ARG A 81 3.55 -16.66 26.63
CA ARG A 81 2.22 -16.20 27.08
C ARG A 81 1.32 -15.99 25.88
N GLU A 82 0.10 -16.53 25.95
CA GLU A 82 -0.96 -16.27 24.99
C GLU A 82 -1.65 -14.94 25.35
N LEU A 83 -1.81 -14.05 24.37
CA LEU A 83 -2.52 -12.78 24.48
C LEU A 83 -3.56 -12.71 23.36
N GLU A 84 -4.73 -12.18 23.66
CA GLU A 84 -5.80 -11.97 22.70
C GLU A 84 -5.83 -10.48 22.31
N LEU A 85 -5.64 -10.22 21.02
CA LEU A 85 -5.81 -8.90 20.43
C LEU A 85 -7.17 -8.86 19.75
N SER A 86 -8.06 -8.03 20.24
CA SER A 86 -9.20 -7.56 19.45
C SER A 86 -8.79 -6.31 18.68
N MET A 87 -9.57 -5.92 17.68
CA MET A 87 -9.41 -4.61 17.04
C MET A 87 -9.72 -3.49 18.05
N GLU A 88 -8.75 -3.15 18.90
CA GLU A 88 -8.82 -1.94 19.71
C GLU A 88 -8.64 -0.73 18.79
N ALA A 89 -9.66 0.12 18.76
CA ALA A 89 -9.62 1.40 18.08
C ALA A 89 -8.34 2.15 18.52
N VAL A 90 -7.56 2.63 17.55
CA VAL A 90 -6.55 3.66 17.81
C VAL A 90 -7.24 4.73 18.67
N VAL A 91 -6.72 4.98 19.87
CA VAL A 91 -7.25 6.06 20.71
C VAL A 91 -6.85 7.36 20.04
N ASP A 92 -7.71 7.78 19.10
CA ASP A 92 -7.64 9.02 18.37
C ASP A 92 -7.88 10.19 19.34
N ALA A 93 -7.32 11.37 19.03
CA ALA A 93 -7.63 12.60 19.77
C ALA A 93 -9.13 12.99 19.67
N ASP A 94 -9.89 12.31 18.81
CA ASP A 94 -11.34 12.21 18.83
C ASP A 94 -11.76 10.81 19.29
N ALA A 95 -12.14 10.69 20.56
CA ALA A 95 -12.48 9.44 21.25
C ALA A 95 -13.76 8.71 20.76
N ASN A 96 -14.18 8.91 19.50
CA ASN A 96 -15.47 8.45 18.97
C ASN A 96 -15.44 7.73 17.61
N ALA A 97 -14.28 7.56 16.96
CA ALA A 97 -14.22 6.92 15.64
C ALA A 97 -13.83 5.44 15.72
N SER A 98 -14.76 4.57 15.35
CA SER A 98 -14.54 3.13 15.28
C SER A 98 -13.64 2.75 14.09
N ALA A 99 -13.16 1.50 14.06
CA ALA A 99 -12.47 0.98 12.88
C ALA A 99 -13.37 0.97 11.62
N GLU A 100 -14.67 0.76 11.81
CA GLU A 100 -15.67 0.84 10.74
C GLU A 100 -15.75 2.26 10.16
N ASP A 101 -15.68 3.29 11.00
CA ASP A 101 -15.69 4.70 10.54
C ASP A 101 -14.45 5.03 9.70
N ARG A 102 -13.27 4.51 10.10
CA ARG A 102 -12.03 4.70 9.33
C ARG A 102 -12.08 3.97 8.00
N LEU A 103 -12.59 2.74 7.98
CA LEU A 103 -12.80 1.98 6.75
C LEU A 103 -13.77 2.69 5.80
N ALA A 104 -14.87 3.24 6.33
CA ALA A 104 -15.84 3.99 5.54
C ALA A 104 -15.22 5.26 4.94
N GLU A 105 -14.43 5.99 5.72
CA GLU A 105 -13.79 7.22 5.24
C GLU A 105 -12.66 6.94 4.23
N ALA A 106 -11.86 5.90 4.46
CA ALA A 106 -10.86 5.42 3.49
C ALA A 106 -11.51 4.95 2.18
N THR A 107 -12.65 4.25 2.27
CA THR A 107 -13.44 3.84 1.10
C THR A 107 -13.88 5.06 0.30
N ARG A 108 -14.50 6.03 0.97
CA ARG A 108 -14.94 7.29 0.36
C ARG A 108 -13.78 8.03 -0.31
N MET A 109 -12.61 8.10 0.34
CA MET A 109 -11.43 8.72 -0.23
C MET A 109 -10.99 8.03 -1.53
N MET A 110 -10.94 6.70 -1.57
CA MET A 110 -10.57 5.93 -2.77
C MET A 110 -11.57 6.11 -3.92
N GLU A 111 -12.85 6.27 -3.61
CA GLU A 111 -13.89 6.60 -4.59
C GLU A 111 -13.70 8.02 -5.14
N LEU A 112 -13.45 9.01 -4.28
CA LEU A 112 -13.19 10.40 -4.70
C LEU A 112 -11.95 10.52 -5.60
N MET A 113 -10.95 9.69 -5.36
CA MET A 113 -9.74 9.61 -6.18
C MET A 113 -9.95 8.86 -7.50
N ASN A 114 -11.12 8.22 -7.70
CA ASN A 114 -11.40 7.33 -8.82
C ASN A 114 -10.30 6.28 -9.00
N PHE A 115 -9.95 5.56 -7.93
CA PHE A 115 -8.79 4.65 -7.89
C PHE A 115 -8.67 3.71 -9.10
N GLU A 116 -9.76 3.05 -9.50
CA GLU A 116 -9.77 2.13 -10.64
C GLU A 116 -9.35 2.83 -11.94
N LYS A 117 -9.96 4.00 -12.21
CA LYS A 117 -9.60 4.82 -13.38
C LYS A 117 -8.15 5.29 -13.31
N MET A 118 -7.68 5.69 -12.12
CA MET A 118 -6.30 6.11 -11.92
C MET A 118 -5.32 4.98 -12.24
N MET A 119 -5.62 3.75 -11.82
CA MET A 119 -4.81 2.57 -12.13
C MET A 119 -4.83 2.24 -13.62
N ASP A 120 -5.99 2.31 -14.26
CA ASP A 120 -6.13 2.09 -15.71
C ASP A 120 -5.31 3.12 -16.52
N ASP A 121 -5.40 4.40 -16.15
CA ASP A 121 -4.68 5.48 -16.82
C ASP A 121 -3.15 5.34 -16.62
N ALA A 122 -2.72 5.04 -15.39
CA ALA A 122 -1.31 4.81 -15.07
C ALA A 122 -0.73 3.64 -15.89
N LEU A 123 -1.49 2.56 -15.97
CA LEU A 123 -1.13 1.38 -16.72
C LEU A 123 -1.06 1.66 -18.23
N ALA A 124 -2.04 2.38 -18.77
CA ALA A 124 -2.03 2.80 -20.17
C ALA A 124 -0.79 3.67 -20.50
N GLY A 125 -0.44 4.59 -19.58
CA GLY A 125 0.77 5.40 -19.67
C GLY A 125 2.05 4.55 -19.70
N GLN A 126 2.16 3.58 -18.78
CA GLN A 126 3.29 2.66 -18.71
C GLN A 126 3.40 1.79 -19.97
N MET A 127 2.28 1.25 -20.46
CA MET A 127 2.24 0.49 -21.71
C MET A 127 2.74 1.29 -22.90
N LYS A 128 2.32 2.55 -23.02
CA LYS A 128 2.79 3.47 -24.07
C LYS A 128 4.30 3.69 -23.97
N ALA A 129 4.82 3.95 -22.77
CA ALA A 129 6.25 4.12 -22.56
C ALA A 129 7.05 2.86 -22.92
N MET A 130 6.56 1.68 -22.54
CA MET A 130 7.21 0.41 -22.84
C MET A 130 7.17 0.09 -24.33
N SER A 131 6.05 0.35 -25.02
CA SER A 131 5.91 0.24 -26.47
C SER A 131 6.92 1.15 -27.20
N GLN A 132 7.09 2.39 -26.74
CA GLN A 132 8.11 3.29 -27.29
C GLN A 132 9.54 2.80 -27.06
N MET A 133 9.85 2.31 -25.85
CA MET A 133 11.16 1.74 -25.53
C MET A 133 11.46 0.51 -26.38
N MET A 134 10.49 -0.39 -26.55
CA MET A 134 10.64 -1.59 -27.38
C MET A 134 10.90 -1.23 -28.84
N ARG A 135 10.16 -0.28 -29.42
CA ARG A 135 10.45 0.23 -30.78
C ARG A 135 11.87 0.77 -30.90
N LYS A 136 12.33 1.53 -29.90
CA LYS A 136 13.68 2.10 -29.88
C LYS A 136 14.78 1.04 -29.78
N GLN A 137 14.54 -0.04 -29.03
CA GLN A 137 15.49 -1.13 -28.85
C GLN A 137 15.54 -2.07 -30.06
N MET A 138 14.39 -2.41 -30.65
CA MET A 138 14.29 -3.29 -31.81
C MET A 138 14.70 -2.57 -33.11
N GLY A 139 14.56 -1.23 -33.17
CA GLY A 139 14.79 -0.50 -34.41
C GLY A 139 13.93 -1.05 -35.56
N SER A 140 14.50 -1.20 -36.74
CA SER A 140 13.82 -1.74 -37.93
C SER A 140 13.76 -3.28 -37.98
N SER A 141 14.17 -3.99 -36.91
CA SER A 141 14.26 -5.46 -36.92
C SER A 141 12.95 -6.19 -36.56
N ALA A 142 11.98 -5.49 -35.97
CA ALA A 142 10.64 -6.01 -35.72
C ALA A 142 9.70 -5.65 -36.87
N SER A 143 8.87 -6.60 -37.32
CA SER A 143 7.74 -6.25 -38.17
C SER A 143 6.71 -5.45 -37.36
N GLU A 144 5.94 -4.56 -38.01
CA GLU A 144 4.86 -3.86 -37.30
C GLU A 144 3.75 -4.81 -36.82
N GLU A 145 3.60 -5.96 -37.48
CA GLU A 145 2.68 -7.00 -37.05
C GLU A 145 3.12 -7.62 -35.71
N ASP A 146 4.41 -7.89 -35.52
CA ASP A 146 4.95 -8.40 -34.26
C ASP A 146 4.81 -7.38 -33.12
N LEU A 147 5.04 -6.10 -33.41
CA LEU A 147 4.89 -5.02 -32.44
C LEU A 147 3.42 -4.84 -32.04
N ALA A 148 2.50 -4.86 -33.00
CA ALA A 148 1.07 -4.76 -32.74
C ALA A 148 0.55 -5.97 -31.95
N PHE A 149 1.00 -7.19 -32.29
CA PHE A 149 0.65 -8.39 -31.54
C PHE A 149 1.12 -8.32 -30.09
N ARG A 150 2.36 -7.90 -29.84
CA ARG A 150 2.91 -7.73 -28.48
C ARG A 150 2.16 -6.68 -27.68
N GLU A 151 1.86 -5.54 -28.30
CA GLU A 151 1.08 -4.48 -27.63
C GLU A 151 -0.31 -4.99 -27.24
N LYS A 152 -0.97 -5.71 -28.15
CA LYS A 152 -2.27 -6.34 -27.89
C LYS A 152 -2.19 -7.38 -26.77
N ALA A 153 -1.23 -8.30 -26.82
CA ALA A 153 -1.06 -9.34 -25.80
C ALA A 153 -0.83 -8.76 -24.41
N MET A 154 -0.05 -7.68 -24.30
CA MET A 154 0.14 -7.00 -23.02
C MET A 154 -1.13 -6.28 -22.55
N ARG A 155 -1.88 -5.67 -23.47
CA ARG A 155 -3.17 -5.04 -23.15
C ARG A 155 -4.15 -6.06 -22.57
N GLU A 156 -4.23 -7.23 -23.21
CA GLU A 156 -5.06 -8.34 -22.76
C GLU A 156 -4.64 -8.83 -21.38
N MET A 157 -3.35 -9.11 -21.17
CA MET A 157 -2.79 -9.51 -19.87
C MET A 157 -3.17 -8.53 -18.75
N PHE A 158 -3.08 -7.22 -19.02
CA PHE A 158 -3.41 -6.23 -18.01
C PHE A 158 -4.92 -6.03 -17.81
N SER A 159 -5.74 -6.22 -18.85
CA SER A 159 -7.20 -6.16 -18.73
C SER A 159 -7.79 -7.31 -17.91
N GLU A 160 -7.02 -8.38 -17.68
CA GLU A 160 -7.38 -9.49 -16.79
C GLU A 160 -7.16 -9.16 -15.30
N ILE A 161 -6.51 -8.04 -14.96
CA ILE A 161 -6.30 -7.65 -13.57
C ILE A 161 -7.63 -7.16 -12.99
N ASP A 162 -8.13 -7.88 -12.00
CA ASP A 162 -9.22 -7.41 -11.16
C ASP A 162 -8.68 -6.43 -10.10
N TRP A 163 -8.96 -5.14 -10.28
CA TRP A 163 -8.56 -4.09 -9.36
C TRP A 163 -9.33 -4.11 -8.03
N LYS A 164 -10.48 -4.79 -7.98
CA LYS A 164 -11.35 -4.78 -6.80
C LYS A 164 -10.66 -5.28 -5.51
N PRO A 165 -10.05 -6.48 -5.46
CA PRO A 165 -9.36 -6.95 -4.25
C PRO A 165 -8.15 -6.08 -3.88
N ILE A 166 -7.51 -5.44 -4.87
CA ILE A 166 -6.40 -4.52 -4.63
C ILE A 166 -6.91 -3.24 -3.96
N LYS A 167 -8.02 -2.69 -4.46
CA LYS A 167 -8.70 -1.53 -3.89
C LYS A 167 -9.16 -1.80 -2.45
N GLU A 168 -9.79 -2.95 -2.21
CA GLU A 168 -10.22 -3.38 -0.87
C GLU A 168 -9.04 -3.44 0.10
N GLY A 169 -7.94 -4.09 -0.29
CA GLY A 169 -6.77 -4.14 0.59
C GLY A 169 -6.08 -2.80 0.79
N MET A 170 -6.12 -1.90 -0.19
CA MET A 170 -5.64 -0.53 -0.02
C MET A 170 -6.51 0.29 0.94
N ILE A 171 -7.83 0.12 0.92
CA ILE A 171 -8.75 0.78 1.85
C ILE A 171 -8.37 0.42 3.28
N GLU A 172 -8.14 -0.86 3.55
CA GLU A 172 -7.75 -1.35 4.88
C GLU A 172 -6.40 -0.76 5.31
N VAL A 173 -5.40 -0.75 4.43
CA VAL A 173 -4.09 -0.13 4.73
C VAL A 173 -4.25 1.36 5.08
N TYR A 174 -5.10 2.11 4.36
CA TYR A 174 -5.34 3.52 4.67
C TYR A 174 -6.09 3.70 6.00
N ALA A 175 -7.11 2.89 6.26
CA ALA A 175 -7.86 2.90 7.53
C ALA A 175 -7.00 2.52 8.75
N GLU A 176 -5.91 1.79 8.50
CA GLU A 176 -4.95 1.36 9.51
C GLU A 176 -3.89 2.42 9.80
N VAL A 177 -3.32 3.02 8.74
CA VAL A 177 -2.17 3.92 8.83
C VAL A 177 -2.58 5.34 9.23
N TYR A 178 -3.76 5.78 8.79
CA TYR A 178 -4.24 7.15 9.04
C TYR A 178 -5.32 7.15 10.13
N SER A 179 -5.30 8.20 10.96
CA SER A 179 -6.39 8.50 11.89
C SER A 179 -7.69 8.84 11.16
N GLN A 180 -8.82 8.80 11.88
CA GLN A 180 -10.10 9.23 11.32
C GLN A 180 -10.04 10.69 10.84
N ALA A 181 -9.43 11.56 11.65
CA ALA A 181 -9.35 12.98 11.37
C ALA A 181 -8.50 13.25 10.11
N GLU A 182 -7.40 12.51 9.93
CA GLU A 182 -6.56 12.61 8.73
C GLU A 182 -7.28 12.12 7.48
N LEU A 183 -7.91 10.95 7.53
CA LEU A 183 -8.70 10.41 6.41
C LEU A 183 -9.80 11.39 6.01
N LYS A 184 -10.53 11.92 6.99
CA LYS A 184 -11.56 12.93 6.76
C LYS A 184 -10.98 14.19 6.13
N GLY A 185 -9.84 14.68 6.63
CA GLY A 185 -9.14 15.84 6.07
C GLY A 185 -8.73 15.63 4.61
N MET A 186 -8.24 14.43 4.28
CA MET A 186 -7.90 14.04 2.91
C MET A 186 -9.14 14.00 2.02
N SER A 187 -10.23 13.35 2.47
CA SER A 187 -11.49 13.32 1.73
C SER A 187 -12.11 14.71 1.52
N ASP A 188 -12.09 15.57 2.54
CA ASP A 188 -12.59 16.95 2.44
C ASP A 188 -11.77 17.73 1.41
N PHE A 189 -10.43 17.57 1.42
CA PHE A 189 -9.58 18.17 0.40
C PHE A 189 -9.90 17.65 -1.00
N TYR A 190 -9.97 16.33 -1.21
CA TYR A 190 -10.26 15.76 -2.51
C TYR A 190 -11.69 16.02 -2.99
N THR A 191 -12.63 16.31 -2.10
CA THR A 191 -13.97 16.80 -2.47
C THR A 191 -13.93 18.24 -2.97
N SER A 192 -12.96 19.05 -2.54
CA SER A 192 -12.86 20.45 -2.93
C SER A 192 -12.51 20.61 -4.42
N PRO A 193 -12.89 21.74 -5.05
CA PRO A 193 -12.50 22.04 -6.44
C PRO A 193 -10.98 22.02 -6.67
N VAL A 194 -10.20 22.40 -5.65
CA VAL A 194 -8.73 22.38 -5.72
C VAL A 194 -8.19 20.95 -5.65
N GLY A 195 -8.77 20.10 -4.80
CA GLY A 195 -8.39 18.69 -4.69
C GLY A 195 -8.72 17.90 -5.96
N GLN A 196 -9.92 18.08 -6.53
CA GLN A 196 -10.28 17.50 -7.81
C GLN A 196 -9.34 17.97 -8.94
N ALA A 197 -9.06 19.27 -9.02
CA ALA A 197 -8.11 19.80 -10.00
C ALA A 197 -6.69 19.24 -9.81
N THR A 198 -6.30 18.91 -8.57
CA THR A 198 -5.00 18.28 -8.29
C THR A 198 -4.94 16.87 -8.87
N LEU A 199 -6.00 16.07 -8.69
CA LEU A 199 -6.10 14.72 -9.25
C LEU A 199 -6.10 14.74 -10.79
N GLU A 200 -6.86 15.65 -11.39
CA GLU A 200 -6.95 15.77 -12.86
C GLU A 200 -5.63 16.23 -13.49
N LYS A 201 -4.89 17.12 -12.82
CA LYS A 201 -3.66 17.71 -13.36
C LYS A 201 -2.39 16.96 -12.98
N MET A 202 -2.45 16.05 -12.02
CA MET A 202 -1.31 15.22 -11.60
C MET A 202 -0.57 14.57 -12.79
N PRO A 203 -1.26 13.92 -13.76
CA PRO A 203 -0.59 13.35 -14.93
C PRO A 203 0.14 14.39 -15.79
N GLU A 204 -0.46 15.57 -15.99
CA GLU A 204 0.17 16.66 -16.75
C GLU A 204 1.41 17.21 -16.03
N VAL A 205 1.34 17.38 -14.71
CA VAL A 205 2.48 17.80 -13.89
C VAL A 205 3.63 16.81 -14.01
N GLN A 206 3.35 15.50 -13.92
CA GLN A 206 4.37 14.46 -14.08
C GLN A 206 5.00 14.51 -15.48
N GLN A 207 4.19 14.65 -16.53
CA GLN A 207 4.69 14.78 -17.91
C GLN A 207 5.62 15.99 -18.06
N LYS A 208 5.19 17.17 -17.61
CA LYS A 208 6.00 18.39 -17.69
C LYS A 208 7.27 18.30 -16.85
N THR A 209 7.21 17.63 -15.69
CA THR A 209 8.39 17.39 -14.86
C THR A 209 9.44 16.56 -15.61
N MET A 210 9.02 15.52 -16.32
CA MET A 210 9.92 14.72 -17.17
C MET A 210 10.55 15.55 -18.29
N GLU A 211 9.79 16.45 -18.93
CA GLU A 211 10.31 17.36 -19.95
C GLU A 211 11.38 18.31 -19.39
N VAL A 212 11.18 18.82 -18.17
CA VAL A 212 12.14 19.68 -17.47
C VAL A 212 13.41 18.90 -17.07
N MET A 213 13.29 17.63 -16.67
CA MET A 213 14.43 16.79 -16.27
C MET A 213 15.26 16.30 -17.47
N MET A 214 14.67 16.18 -18.66
CA MET A 214 15.32 15.56 -19.82
C MET A 214 16.68 16.17 -20.21
N PRO A 215 16.85 17.52 -20.25
CA PRO A 215 18.14 18.12 -20.57
C PRO A 215 19.24 17.77 -19.56
N ALA A 216 18.90 17.76 -18.26
CA ALA A 216 19.84 17.40 -17.19
C ALA A 216 20.28 15.93 -17.31
N LEU A 217 19.35 15.03 -17.60
CA LEU A 217 19.64 13.62 -17.88
C LEU A 217 20.55 13.43 -19.10
N MET A 218 20.32 14.20 -20.17
CA MET A 218 21.16 14.18 -21.37
C MET A 218 22.59 14.66 -21.07
N GLN A 219 22.73 15.75 -20.31
CA GLN A 219 24.05 16.27 -19.91
C GLN A 219 24.80 15.26 -19.01
N ALA A 220 24.10 14.65 -18.04
CA ALA A 220 24.69 13.62 -17.18
C ALA A 220 25.19 12.42 -18.01
N THR A 221 24.40 11.99 -19.01
CA THR A 221 24.78 10.90 -19.92
C THR A 221 26.02 11.24 -20.75
N GLN A 222 26.11 12.47 -21.28
CA GLN A 222 27.30 12.93 -22.02
C GLN A 222 28.55 12.97 -21.13
N ASN A 223 28.44 13.49 -19.92
CA ASN A 223 29.54 13.51 -18.95
C ASN A 223 30.02 12.09 -18.59
N MET A 224 29.09 11.15 -18.43
CA MET A 224 29.42 9.75 -18.21
C MET A 224 30.18 9.15 -19.39
N GLN A 225 29.72 9.38 -20.63
CA GLN A 225 30.41 8.92 -21.83
C GLN A 225 31.85 9.48 -21.93
N GLN A 226 32.05 10.77 -21.61
CA GLN A 226 33.38 11.37 -21.59
C GLN A 226 34.30 10.71 -20.56
N LYS A 227 33.81 10.46 -19.34
CA LYS A 227 34.57 9.75 -18.30
C LYS A 227 34.96 8.34 -18.72
N LEU A 228 34.05 7.61 -19.39
CA LEU A 228 34.34 6.26 -19.91
C LEU A 228 35.42 6.29 -21.00
N VAL A 229 35.38 7.25 -21.91
CA VAL A 229 36.41 7.44 -22.94
C VAL A 229 37.76 7.76 -22.30
N GLN A 230 37.79 8.65 -21.31
CA GLN A 230 39.02 8.99 -20.59
C GLN A 230 39.62 7.77 -19.90
N TYR A 231 38.81 7.00 -19.18
CA TYR A 231 39.25 5.78 -18.50
C TYR A 231 39.86 4.76 -19.48
N GLN A 232 39.25 4.56 -20.64
CA GLN A 232 39.79 3.66 -21.67
C GLN A 232 41.16 4.11 -22.19
N ARG A 233 41.35 5.42 -22.41
CA ARG A 233 42.65 5.97 -22.82
C ARG A 233 43.72 5.78 -21.75
N GLU A 234 43.40 6.05 -20.49
CA GLU A 234 44.32 5.86 -19.37
C GLU A 234 44.71 4.38 -19.22
N LYS A 235 43.78 3.45 -19.44
CA LYS A 235 44.06 2.01 -19.41
C LYS A 235 45.03 1.60 -20.54
N GLN A 236 44.77 2.02 -21.78
CA GLN A 236 45.64 1.71 -22.93
C GLN A 236 47.05 2.30 -22.77
N ALA A 237 47.15 3.52 -22.24
CA ALA A 237 48.45 4.14 -21.99
C ALA A 237 49.28 3.38 -20.95
N LYS A 238 48.64 2.85 -19.89
CA LYS A 238 49.30 2.04 -18.87
C LYS A 238 49.77 0.68 -19.42
N GLU A 239 48.96 0.04 -20.27
CA GLU A 239 49.31 -1.23 -20.92
C GLU A 239 50.51 -1.05 -21.88
N ALA A 240 50.56 0.04 -22.65
CA ALA A 240 51.67 0.32 -23.58
C ALA A 240 53.00 0.69 -22.89
N THR A 241 52.98 1.15 -21.64
CA THR A 241 54.19 1.41 -20.85
C THR A 241 54.69 0.20 -20.05
N ALA A 242 53.96 -0.92 -20.09
CA ALA A 242 54.32 -2.16 -19.39
C ALA A 242 55.01 -3.21 -20.29
N GLU A 243 55.04 -2.98 -21.61
CA GLU A 243 55.91 -3.67 -22.59
C GLU A 243 57.22 -2.91 -22.83
#